data_AF-A0A960JXP3-F1
#
_entry.id   AF-A0A960JXP3-F1
#
_cell.length_a   1.000
_cell.length_b   1.000
_cell.length_c   1.000
_cell.angle_alpha   90.00
_cell.angle_beta   90.00
_cell.angle_gamma   90.00
#
_symmetry.space_group_name_H-M   'P 1'
#
loop_
_entity.id
_entity.type
_entity.pdbx_description
1 polymer ?
#
loop_
_entity_poly.entity_id
_entity_poly.type
_entity_poly.pdbx_seq_one_letter_code
_entity_poly.pdbx_strand_id
1 'polypeptide(L)'
;MSEGFRPTKLLHGSAWILVGLAIQSVLGFVFWFVASRVASSDAVGNASALYTAVQFINYASGLGLTVALARFAVDRSSDADSLLGWSVLATIVSSFVGGSLYLLVSNSEATDLVSGSVL
;
A
#
# COMPACT_ATOMS: atom_id res chain seq x y z
N MET A 1 1.46 -28.10 33.69
CA MET A 1 1.82 -28.42 32.30
C MET A 1 2.31 -27.13 31.67
N SER A 2 3.63 -26.93 31.70
CA SER A 2 4.28 -25.65 31.40
C SER A 2 4.43 -25.45 29.90
N GLU A 3 3.80 -24.40 29.37
CA GLU A 3 4.03 -23.92 28.00
C GLU A 3 5.47 -23.39 27.89
N GLY A 4 6.32 -24.16 27.23
CA GLY A 4 7.67 -23.72 26.88
C GLY A 4 7.62 -22.59 25.86
N PHE A 5 7.97 -21.38 26.30
CA PHE A 5 8.33 -20.26 25.44
C PHE A 5 9.31 -20.76 24.36
N ARG A 6 8.96 -20.65 23.07
CA ARG A 6 9.81 -21.08 21.94
C ARG A 6 10.54 -19.87 21.34
N PRO A 7 11.65 -19.39 21.92
CA PRO A 7 12.38 -18.21 21.45
C PRO A 7 12.82 -18.32 19.98
N THR A 8 13.06 -19.54 19.48
CA THR A 8 13.52 -19.81 18.11
C THR A 8 12.53 -19.37 17.02
N LYS A 9 11.21 -19.46 17.26
CA LYS A 9 10.21 -19.07 16.25
C LYS A 9 10.09 -17.55 16.11
N LEU A 10 10.18 -16.82 17.22
CA LEU A 10 10.19 -15.35 17.23
C LEU A 10 11.47 -14.80 16.61
N LEU A 11 12.62 -15.39 16.92
CA LEU A 11 13.91 -14.99 16.37
C LEU A 11 13.98 -15.23 14.85
N HIS A 12 13.45 -16.35 14.38
CA HIS A 12 13.38 -16.65 12.95
C HIS A 12 12.40 -15.71 12.22
N GLY A 13 11.23 -15.44 12.82
CA GLY A 13 10.25 -14.51 12.24
C GLY A 13 10.77 -13.07 12.15
N SER A 14 11.42 -12.57 13.20
CA SER A 14 11.99 -11.21 13.21
C SER A 14 13.20 -11.09 12.26
N ALA A 15 14.01 -12.13 12.13
CA ALA A 15 15.10 -12.17 11.15
C ALA A 15 14.58 -11.95 9.71
N TRP A 16 13.46 -12.56 9.35
CA TRP A 16 12.84 -12.34 8.03
C TRP A 16 12.33 -10.91 7.83
N ILE A 17 11.77 -10.28 8.87
CA ILE A 17 11.36 -8.87 8.82
C ILE A 17 12.58 -7.97 8.58
N LEU A 18 13.69 -8.22 9.28
CA LEU A 18 14.93 -7.48 9.12
C LEU A 18 15.53 -7.63 7.72
N VAL A 19 15.48 -8.84 7.15
CA VAL A 19 15.90 -9.09 5.76
C VAL A 19 15.05 -8.25 4.80
N GLY A 20 13.73 -8.24 4.97
CA GLY A 20 12.83 -7.41 4.15
C GLY A 20 13.16 -5.92 4.26
N LEU A 21 13.43 -5.43 5.47
CA LEU A 21 13.80 -4.04 5.72
C LEU A 21 15.16 -3.67 5.09
N ALA A 22 16.14 -4.57 5.19
CA ALA A 22 17.45 -4.40 4.56
C ALA A 22 17.32 -4.32 3.03
N ILE A 23 16.54 -5.23 2.42
CA ILE A 23 16.28 -5.21 0.98
C ILE A 23 15.60 -3.90 0.57
N GLN A 24 14.54 -3.49 1.27
CA GLN A 24 13.85 -2.23 0.99
C GLN A 24 14.80 -1.03 1.06
N SER A 25 15.66 -1.00 2.08
CA SER A 25 16.63 0.10 2.28
C SER A 25 17.64 0.16 1.13
N VAL A 26 18.18 -0.99 0.71
CA VAL A 26 19.11 -1.08 -0.43
C VAL A 26 18.42 -0.63 -1.73
N LEU A 27 17.20 -1.10 -1.99
CA LEU A 27 16.45 -0.71 -3.18
C LEU A 27 16.13 0.79 -3.18
N GLY A 28 15.72 1.35 -2.04
CA GLY A 28 15.47 2.78 -1.89
C GLY A 28 16.74 3.62 -2.12
N PHE A 29 17.88 3.18 -1.59
CA PHE A 29 19.17 3.81 -1.84
C PHE A 29 19.54 3.79 -3.34
N VAL A 30 19.43 2.63 -3.99
CA VAL A 30 19.72 2.49 -5.43
C VAL A 30 18.79 3.37 -6.25
N PHE A 31 17.50 3.40 -5.94
CA PHE A 31 16.53 4.28 -6.59
C PHE A 31 16.94 5.75 -6.48
N TRP A 32 17.21 6.24 -5.27
CA TRP A 32 17.59 7.64 -5.05
C TRP A 32 18.94 7.99 -5.67
N PHE A 33 19.89 7.06 -5.64
CA PHE A 33 21.17 7.22 -6.31
C PHE A 33 21.00 7.42 -7.82
N VAL A 34 20.16 6.61 -8.47
CA VAL A 34 19.85 6.77 -9.90
C VAL A 34 19.08 8.07 -10.13
N ALA A 35 18.02 8.33 -9.35
CA ALA A 35 17.17 9.51 -9.49
C ALA A 35 17.97 10.81 -9.42
N SER A 36 18.94 10.91 -8.50
CA SER A 36 19.81 12.08 -8.37
C SER A 36 20.65 12.39 -9.61
N ARG A 37 20.85 11.40 -10.50
CA ARG A 37 21.65 11.55 -11.73
C ARG A 37 20.80 11.82 -12.97
N VAL A 38 19.53 11.42 -12.99
CA VAL A 38 18.71 11.40 -14.21
C VAL A 38 17.45 12.26 -14.14
N ALA A 39 16.98 12.62 -12.94
CA ALA A 39 15.73 13.34 -12.76
C ALA A 39 15.98 14.82 -12.45
N SER A 40 15.20 15.70 -13.10
CA SER A 40 15.11 17.10 -12.70
C SER A 40 14.27 17.26 -11.43
N SER A 41 14.48 18.35 -10.70
CA SER A 41 13.72 18.67 -9.48
C SER A 41 12.21 18.70 -9.73
N ASP A 42 11.78 19.23 -10.87
CA ASP A 42 10.35 19.30 -11.25
C ASP A 42 9.75 17.91 -11.47
N ALA A 43 10.49 16.99 -12.10
CA ALA A 43 10.04 15.63 -12.33
C ALA A 43 9.88 14.85 -11.01
N VAL A 44 10.82 15.04 -10.07
CA VAL A 44 10.74 14.44 -8.72
C VAL A 44 9.55 15.01 -7.95
N GLY A 45 9.30 16.31 -8.04
CA GLY A 45 8.14 16.97 -7.43
C GLY A 45 6.81 16.40 -7.92
N ASN A 46 6.60 16.36 -9.24
CA ASN A 46 5.36 15.82 -9.83
C ASN A 46 5.16 14.34 -9.49
N ALA A 47 6.22 13.53 -9.56
CA ALA A 47 6.14 12.11 -9.20
C ALA A 47 5.79 11.93 -7.72
N SER A 48 6.33 12.76 -6.83
CA SER A 48 6.07 12.70 -5.39
C SER A 48 4.63 13.11 -5.04
N ALA A 49 4.11 14.12 -5.73
CA ALA A 49 2.71 14.54 -5.58
C ALA A 49 1.75 13.41 -6.02
N LEU A 50 1.99 12.84 -7.20
CA LEU A 50 1.20 11.71 -7.70
C LEU A 50 1.29 10.49 -6.77
N TYR A 51 2.50 10.15 -6.31
CA TYR A 51 2.73 9.05 -5.38
C TYR A 51 1.94 9.24 -4.08
N THR A 52 1.94 10.46 -3.53
CA THR A 52 1.21 10.77 -2.30
C THR A 52 -0.30 10.67 -2.50
N ALA A 53 -0.82 11.17 -3.62
CA ALA A 53 -2.24 11.06 -3.96
C ALA A 53 -2.67 9.59 -4.10
N VAL A 54 -1.88 8.77 -4.80
CA VAL A 54 -2.14 7.33 -4.94
C VAL A 54 -2.09 6.62 -3.60
N GLN A 55 -1.11 6.93 -2.74
CA GLN A 55 -1.05 6.34 -1.40
C GLN A 55 -2.23 6.73 -0.52
N PHE A 56 -2.69 7.97 -0.59
CA PHE A 56 -3.89 8.39 0.12
C PHE A 56 -5.11 7.54 -0.27
N ILE A 57 -5.33 7.34 -1.57
CA ILE A 57 -6.43 6.50 -2.09
C ILE A 57 -6.26 5.06 -1.63
N ASN A 58 -5.04 4.52 -1.70
CA ASN A 58 -4.73 3.16 -1.26
C ASN A 58 -5.09 2.96 0.22
N TYR A 59 -4.74 3.89 1.10
CA TYR A 59 -5.09 3.83 2.51
C TYR A 59 -6.60 3.96 2.75
N ALA A 60 -7.28 4.84 1.99
CA ALA A 60 -8.73 4.98 2.07
C ALA A 60 -9.47 3.73 1.58
N SER A 61 -8.97 3.08 0.52
CA SER A 61 -9.62 1.94 -0.12
C SER A 61 -9.22 0.58 0.45
N GLY A 62 -8.11 0.52 1.19
CA GLY A 62 -7.54 -0.73 1.71
C GLY A 62 -8.41 -1.45 2.76
N LEU A 63 -9.43 -0.76 3.31
CA LEU A 63 -10.49 -1.28 4.21
C LEU A 63 -10.02 -2.24 5.33
N GLY A 64 -8.76 -2.17 5.75
CA GLY A 64 -8.22 -2.98 6.84
C GLY A 64 -7.81 -4.41 6.46
N LEU A 65 -7.59 -4.73 5.18
CA LEU A 65 -7.16 -6.07 4.75
C LEU A 65 -5.92 -6.57 5.49
N THR A 66 -4.93 -5.70 5.73
CA THR A 66 -3.70 -6.05 6.47
C THR A 66 -4.02 -6.48 7.91
N VAL A 67 -5.03 -5.87 8.54
CA VAL A 67 -5.50 -6.21 9.88
C VAL A 67 -6.26 -7.53 9.86
N ALA A 68 -7.14 -7.74 8.87
CA ALA A 68 -7.86 -8.99 8.69
C ALA A 68 -6.91 -10.18 8.44
N LEU A 69 -5.90 -9.98 7.58
CA LEU A 69 -4.82 -10.94 7.34
C LEU A 69 -4.07 -11.27 8.63
N ALA A 70 -3.63 -10.27 9.38
CA ALA A 70 -2.91 -10.49 10.64
C ALA A 70 -3.76 -11.24 11.68
N ARG A 71 -5.09 -11.02 11.68
CA ARG A 71 -6.01 -11.62 12.64
C ARG A 71 -6.45 -13.04 12.28
N PHE A 72 -6.73 -13.29 11.02
CA PHE A 72 -7.41 -14.52 10.58
C PHE A 72 -6.49 -15.49 9.83
N ALA A 73 -5.33 -15.08 9.30
CA ALA A 73 -4.49 -15.96 8.48
C ALA A 73 -3.83 -17.12 9.24
N VAL A 74 -3.79 -17.06 10.57
CA VAL A 74 -3.22 -18.13 11.42
C VAL A 74 -4.29 -19.13 11.87
N ASP A 75 -5.57 -18.72 11.86
CA ASP A 75 -6.69 -19.58 12.18
C ASP A 75 -7.09 -20.40 10.93
N ARG A 76 -7.36 -21.69 11.11
CA ARG A 76 -7.69 -22.65 10.03
C ARG A 76 -9.18 -23.03 10.03
N SER A 77 -10.00 -22.32 10.80
CA SER A 77 -11.45 -22.51 10.81
C SER A 77 -12.09 -22.03 9.51
N SER A 78 -13.19 -22.68 9.08
CA SER A 78 -13.91 -22.28 7.84
C SER A 78 -14.46 -20.86 7.94
N ASP A 79 -14.80 -20.42 9.16
CA ASP A 79 -15.32 -19.09 9.42
C ASP A 79 -14.23 -18.03 9.26
N ALA A 80 -13.01 -18.29 9.74
CA ALA A 80 -11.87 -17.39 9.54
C ALA A 80 -11.50 -17.26 8.05
N ASP A 81 -11.50 -18.37 7.30
CA ASP A 81 -11.26 -18.37 5.85
C ASP A 81 -12.35 -17.58 5.10
N SER A 82 -13.62 -17.74 5.48
CA SER A 82 -14.72 -16.98 4.88
C SER A 82 -14.61 -15.47 5.15
N LEU A 83 -14.31 -15.08 6.40
CA LEU A 83 -14.12 -13.68 6.78
C LEU A 83 -12.91 -13.05 6.10
N LEU A 84 -11.82 -13.79 5.95
CA LEU A 84 -10.65 -13.35 5.19
C LEU A 84 -11.00 -13.17 3.71
N GLY A 85 -11.73 -14.11 3.11
CA GLY A 85 -12.20 -14.01 1.73
C GLY A 85 -13.09 -12.80 1.48
N TRP A 86 -14.04 -12.53 2.38
CA TRP A 86 -14.88 -11.32 2.31
C TRP A 86 -14.09 -10.02 2.49
N SER A 87 -13.07 -10.02 3.37
CA SER A 87 -12.19 -8.87 3.55
C SER A 87 -11.38 -8.57 2.28
N VAL A 88 -10.88 -9.61 1.61
CA VAL A 88 -10.19 -9.49 0.32
C VAL A 88 -11.14 -8.93 -0.74
N LEU A 89 -12.34 -9.51 -0.88
CA LEU A 89 -13.35 -9.05 -1.85
C LEU A 89 -13.74 -7.59 -1.61
N ALA A 90 -14.01 -7.20 -0.36
CA ALA A 90 -14.35 -5.84 0.00
C ALA A 90 -13.22 -4.85 -0.38
N THR A 91 -11.97 -5.24 -0.15
CA THR A 91 -10.80 -4.43 -0.49
C THR A 91 -10.63 -4.25 -1.99
N ILE A 92 -10.86 -5.31 -2.78
CA ILE A 92 -10.83 -5.25 -4.25
C ILE A 92 -11.90 -4.27 -4.73
N VAL A 93 -13.15 -4.46 -4.32
CA VAL A 93 -14.27 -3.60 -4.73
C VAL A 93 -14.02 -2.15 -4.34
N SER A 94 -13.58 -1.91 -3.10
CA SER A 94 -13.26 -0.58 -2.61
C SER A 94 -12.11 0.07 -3.39
N SER A 95 -11.08 -0.69 -3.76
CA SER A 95 -9.97 -0.18 -4.56
C SER A 95 -10.39 0.18 -5.98
N PHE A 96 -11.25 -0.62 -6.61
CA PHE A 96 -11.86 -0.26 -7.90
C PHE A 96 -12.69 1.01 -7.78
N VAL A 97 -13.57 1.10 -6.78
CA VAL A 97 -14.42 2.28 -6.57
C VAL A 97 -13.59 3.52 -6.29
N GLY A 98 -12.63 3.45 -5.35
CA GLY A 98 -11.75 4.56 -4.99
C GLY A 98 -10.87 5.01 -6.15
N GLY A 99 -10.30 4.05 -6.91
CA GLY A 99 -9.52 4.34 -8.11
C GLY A 99 -10.35 5.00 -9.22
N SER A 100 -11.55 4.46 -9.50
CA SER A 100 -12.47 5.06 -10.47
C SER A 100 -12.93 6.45 -10.06
N LEU A 101 -13.28 6.67 -8.79
CA LEU A 101 -13.66 8.00 -8.27
C LEU A 101 -12.52 9.01 -8.42
N TYR A 102 -11.28 8.62 -8.09
CA TYR A 102 -10.14 9.51 -8.27
C TYR A 102 -9.92 9.91 -9.73
N LEU A 103 -10.04 8.95 -10.66
CA LEU A 103 -9.93 9.24 -12.10
C LEU A 103 -11.05 10.16 -12.61
N LEU A 104 -12.27 10.02 -12.09
CA LEU A 104 -13.39 10.89 -12.44
C LEU A 104 -13.19 12.33 -11.93
N VAL A 105 -12.73 12.49 -10.68
CA VAL A 105 -12.44 13.80 -10.09
C VAL A 105 -11.27 14.48 -10.81
N SER A 106 -10.17 13.74 -11.01
CA SER A 106 -8.98 14.28 -11.68
C SER A 106 -9.25 14.65 -13.15
N ASN A 107 -10.10 13.90 -13.87
CA ASN A 107 -10.54 14.31 -15.21
C ASN A 107 -11.38 15.59 -15.19
N SER A 108 -12.18 15.83 -14.14
CA SER A 108 -13.00 17.04 -14.05
C SER A 108 -12.11 18.28 -13.90
N GLU A 109 -11.09 18.22 -13.03
CA GLU A 109 -10.11 19.31 -12.87
C GLU A 109 -9.24 19.50 -14.12
N ALA A 110 -8.81 18.41 -14.77
CA ALA A 110 -8.04 18.48 -16.02
C ALA A 110 -8.89 19.03 -17.19
N THR A 111 -10.20 18.77 -17.20
CA THR A 111 -11.13 19.31 -18.20
C THR A 111 -11.40 20.79 -17.94
N ASP A 112 -11.54 21.22 -16.68
CA ASP A 112 -11.72 22.63 -16.31
C ASP A 112 -10.49 23.51 -16.66
N LEU A 113 -9.28 22.96 -16.53
CA LEU A 113 -8.04 23.61 -16.95
C LEU A 113 -7.94 23.83 -18.47
N VAL A 114 -8.62 23.00 -19.27
CA VAL A 114 -8.67 23.12 -20.73
C VAL A 114 -9.83 24.00 -21.19
N SER A 115 -10.96 24.04 -20.46
CA SER A 115 -12.12 24.88 -20.80
C SER A 115 -12.01 26.35 -20.36
N GLY A 116 -10.95 26.74 -19.65
CA GLY A 116 -10.65 28.15 -19.37
C GLY A 116 -11.67 28.87 -18.48
N SER A 117 -12.32 28.14 -17.57
CA SER A 117 -13.39 28.64 -16.69
C SER A 117 -12.87 29.31 -15.40
N VAL A 118 -11.56 29.45 -15.22
CA VAL A 118 -10.94 30.16 -14.09
C VAL A 118 -10.06 31.32 -14.60
N LEU A 119 -10.72 32.33 -15.16
CA LEU A 119 -10.27 33.72 -15.22
C LEU A 119 -11.44 34.64 -14.84
#